data_AF-G0L3I9-F1
#
_entry.id   AF-G0L3I9-F1
#
_cell.length_a   1.000
_cell.length_b   1.000
_cell.length_c   1.000
_cell.angle_alpha   90.00
_cell.angle_beta   90.00
_cell.angle_gamma   90.00
#
_symmetry.space_group_name_H-M   'P 1'
#
loop_
_entity.id
_entity.type
_entity.pdbx_description
1 polymer ?
#
loop_
_entity_poly.entity_id
_entity_poly.type
_entity_poly.pdbx_seq_one_letter_code
_entity_poly.pdbx_strand_id
1 'polypeptide(L)'
;MKRKLNLYSGLWAISLLAVAMVLLVFYFDSTYYIPNPLNIQFSANMETFTHLIGENSTVLRRHTLLEFFFILLYSFLFLFSVKIFELSLEAEFKWYYYALCLVPGLADMLENFLLLYMLDDHMTTPKFCTYYWAVRLKWSVIIAFILMSLTILLYYGLLLWGRTYNFLTLFFKKKGP
;
A
#
# COMPACT_ATOMS: atom_id res chain seq x y z
N MET A 1 -23.61 -16.04 1.48
CA MET A 1 -22.91 -15.03 0.66
C MET A 1 -22.83 -13.67 1.35
N LYS A 2 -23.95 -12.96 1.56
CA LYS A 2 -24.00 -11.61 2.17
C LYS A 2 -23.23 -11.46 3.50
N ARG A 3 -23.35 -12.44 4.42
CA ARG A 3 -22.62 -12.42 5.71
C ARG A 3 -21.10 -12.47 5.53
N LYS A 4 -20.60 -13.28 4.58
CA LYS A 4 -19.16 -13.37 4.27
C LYS A 4 -18.66 -12.08 3.64
N LEU A 5 -19.40 -11.54 2.66
CA LEU A 5 -19.05 -10.27 2.03
C LEU A 5 -18.93 -9.15 3.07
N ASN A 6 -19.93 -8.99 3.95
CA ASN A 6 -19.89 -7.99 5.02
C ASN A 6 -18.67 -8.15 5.95
N LEU A 7 -18.31 -9.39 6.30
CA LEU A 7 -17.12 -9.66 7.12
C LEU A 7 -15.84 -9.19 6.42
N TYR A 8 -15.63 -9.60 5.17
CA TYR A 8 -14.42 -9.23 4.43
C TYR A 8 -14.36 -7.75 4.07
N SER A 9 -15.50 -7.10 3.80
CA SER A 9 -15.58 -5.65 3.67
C SER A 9 -15.18 -4.93 4.96
N GLY A 10 -15.57 -5.46 6.12
CA GLY A 10 -15.14 -4.92 7.42
C GLY A 10 -13.63 -5.07 7.64
N LEU A 11 -13.08 -6.26 7.39
CA LEU A 11 -11.63 -6.53 7.49
C LEU A 11 -10.82 -5.67 6.50
N TRP A 12 -11.34 -5.49 5.28
CA TRP A 12 -10.76 -4.62 4.27
C TRP A 12 -10.73 -3.16 4.74
N ALA A 13 -11.84 -2.65 5.28
CA ALA A 13 -11.91 -1.29 5.80
C ALA A 13 -10.95 -1.06 6.97
N ILE A 14 -10.85 -2.03 7.90
CA ILE A 14 -9.87 -1.99 9.00
C ILE A 14 -8.44 -1.95 8.46
N SER A 15 -8.13 -2.79 7.46
CA SER A 15 -6.80 -2.84 6.84
C SER A 15 -6.47 -1.53 6.11
N LEU A 16 -7.45 -0.95 5.41
CA LEU A 16 -7.30 0.34 4.74
C LEU A 16 -7.02 1.46 5.74
N LEU A 17 -7.76 1.50 6.85
CA LEU A 17 -7.53 2.47 7.92
C LEU A 17 -6.16 2.28 8.56
N ALA A 18 -5.72 1.05 8.79
CA ALA A 18 -4.39 0.76 9.32
C ALA A 18 -3.28 1.25 8.37
N VAL A 19 -3.40 0.96 7.06
CA VAL A 19 -2.51 1.48 6.01
C VAL A 19 -2.49 3.01 6.03
N ALA A 20 -3.65 3.65 6.08
CA ALA A 20 -3.76 5.11 6.12
C ALA A 20 -3.10 5.70 7.38
N MET A 21 -3.29 5.08 8.55
CA MET A 21 -2.66 5.53 9.80
C MET A 21 -1.14 5.47 9.72
N VAL A 22 -0.56 4.40 9.16
CA VAL A 22 0.89 4.30 8.99
C VAL A 22 1.41 5.33 7.96
N LEU A 23 0.68 5.60 6.88
CA LEU A 23 1.01 6.68 5.95
C LEU A 23 1.00 8.07 6.64
N LEU A 24 0.06 8.31 7.55
CA LEU A 24 0.04 9.54 8.36
C LEU A 24 1.26 9.60 9.29
N VAL A 25 1.69 8.48 9.89
CA VAL A 25 2.92 8.43 10.69
C VAL A 25 4.14 8.80 9.84
N PHE A 26 4.28 8.22 8.63
CA PHE A 26 5.37 8.59 7.71
C PHE A 26 5.38 10.07 7.34
N TYR A 27 4.22 10.71 7.29
CA TYR A 27 4.10 12.11 6.88
C TYR A 27 4.29 13.11 8.04
N PHE A 28 3.74 12.80 9.21
CA PHE A 28 3.70 13.73 10.34
C PHE A 28 4.80 13.53 11.38
N ASP A 29 5.38 12.34 11.49
CA ASP A 29 6.47 12.06 12.42
C ASP A 29 7.83 12.26 11.75
N SER A 30 8.55 13.30 12.17
CA SER A 30 9.87 13.65 11.63
C SER A 30 10.92 12.54 11.84
N THR A 31 10.69 11.60 12.75
CA THR A 31 11.60 10.47 12.97
C THR A 31 11.49 9.37 11.91
N TYR A 32 10.41 9.38 11.12
CA TYR A 32 10.17 8.49 9.99
C TYR A 32 10.06 9.22 8.65
N TYR A 33 9.95 10.55 8.66
CA TYR A 33 9.77 11.34 7.45
C TYR A 33 11.04 11.33 6.57
N ILE A 34 10.89 10.87 5.34
CA ILE A 34 11.92 10.95 4.30
C ILE A 34 11.44 11.89 3.21
N PRO A 35 12.22 12.93 2.85
CA PRO A 35 11.85 13.82 1.76
C PRO A 35 11.93 13.06 0.43
N ASN A 36 10.81 13.03 -0.31
CA ASN A 36 10.71 12.42 -1.64
C ASN A 36 11.21 10.95 -1.71
N PRO A 37 10.59 10.00 -0.96
CA PRO A 37 11.06 8.61 -0.91
C PRO A 37 11.03 7.92 -2.28
N LEU A 38 10.12 8.35 -3.17
CA LEU A 38 10.07 7.86 -4.55
C LEU A 38 11.34 8.21 -5.35
N ASN A 39 11.95 9.37 -5.14
CA ASN A 39 13.19 9.73 -5.85
C ASN A 39 14.36 8.85 -5.42
N ILE A 40 14.38 8.42 -4.16
CA ILE A 40 15.36 7.45 -3.65
C ILE A 40 15.14 6.10 -4.34
N GLN A 41 13.92 5.57 -4.30
CA GLN A 41 13.58 4.28 -4.94
C GLN A 41 13.88 4.28 -6.45
N PHE A 42 13.53 5.37 -7.14
CA PHE A 42 13.71 5.49 -8.59
C PHE A 42 15.02 6.15 -9.01
N SER A 43 16.00 6.26 -8.11
CA SER A 43 17.33 6.78 -8.45
C SER A 43 17.93 6.04 -9.66
N ALA A 44 18.48 6.81 -10.61
CA ALA A 44 18.99 6.27 -11.88
C ALA A 44 20.40 5.68 -11.75
N ASN A 45 21.18 6.15 -10.79
CA ASN A 45 22.55 5.71 -10.53
C ASN A 45 22.88 5.84 -9.03
N MET A 46 23.99 5.21 -8.64
CA MET A 46 24.45 5.16 -7.25
C MET A 46 24.80 6.53 -6.70
N GLU A 47 25.41 7.42 -7.51
CA GLU A 47 25.77 8.78 -7.09
C GLU A 47 24.52 9.58 -6.68
N THR A 48 23.47 9.55 -7.50
CA THR A 48 22.19 10.20 -7.21
C THR A 48 21.55 9.63 -5.95
N PHE A 49 21.59 8.30 -5.80
CA PHE A 49 21.06 7.62 -4.63
C PHE A 49 21.78 8.03 -3.34
N THR A 50 23.12 8.01 -3.34
CA THR A 50 23.92 8.43 -2.18
C THR A 50 23.71 9.91 -1.85
N HIS A 51 23.61 10.78 -2.85
CA HIS A 51 23.30 12.19 -2.65
C HIS A 51 21.92 12.42 -2.02
N LEU A 52 20.89 11.71 -2.49
CA LEU A 52 19.52 11.83 -1.95
C LEU A 52 19.39 11.28 -0.53
N ILE A 53 20.15 10.25 -0.18
CA ILE A 53 20.18 9.74 1.19
C ILE A 53 20.91 10.74 2.10
N GLY A 54 22.05 11.29 1.66
CA GLY A 54 22.81 12.28 2.43
C GLY A 54 23.06 11.84 3.87
N GLU A 55 22.79 12.74 4.82
CA GLU A 55 22.88 12.47 6.26
C GLU A 55 21.63 11.76 6.85
N ASN A 56 20.59 11.52 6.04
CA ASN A 56 19.32 10.96 6.50
C ASN A 56 19.35 9.42 6.66
N SER A 57 20.51 8.77 6.59
CA SER A 57 20.64 7.31 6.66
C SER A 57 19.97 6.70 7.90
N THR A 58 20.05 7.38 9.04
CA THR A 58 19.42 6.92 10.30
C THR A 58 17.89 7.01 10.24
N VAL A 59 17.35 8.09 9.66
CA VAL A 59 15.91 8.26 9.46
C VAL A 59 15.40 7.25 8.45
N LEU A 60 16.16 7.02 7.37
CA LEU A 60 15.81 6.04 6.33
C LEU A 60 15.75 4.63 6.90
N ARG A 61 16.70 4.28 7.78
CA ARG A 61 16.68 3.01 8.50
C ARG A 61 15.40 2.83 9.33
N ARG A 62 14.99 3.86 10.07
CA ARG A 62 13.73 3.82 10.86
C ARG A 62 12.50 3.74 9.96
N HIS A 63 12.48 4.51 8.88
CA HIS A 63 11.45 4.47 7.85
C HIS A 63 11.28 3.05 7.32
N THR A 64 12.37 2.43 6.85
CA THR A 64 12.38 1.08 6.29
C THR A 64 11.99 0.00 7.31
N LEU A 65 12.34 0.17 8.58
CA LEU A 65 11.86 -0.73 9.64
C LEU A 65 10.34 -0.67 9.82
N LEU A 66 9.75 0.53 9.78
CA LEU A 66 8.30 0.72 9.81
C LEU A 66 7.63 0.22 8.51
N GLU A 67 8.32 0.27 7.37
CA GLU A 67 7.83 -0.28 6.11
C GLU A 67 7.56 -1.79 6.20
N PHE A 68 8.32 -2.58 6.97
CA PHE A 68 7.98 -4.01 7.16
C PHE A 68 6.61 -4.22 7.79
N PHE A 69 6.23 -3.38 8.76
CA PHE A 69 4.89 -3.42 9.33
C PHE A 69 3.85 -2.92 8.32
N PHE A 70 4.17 -1.86 7.58
CA PHE A 70 3.32 -1.36 6.49
C PHE A 70 3.02 -2.42 5.42
N ILE A 71 4.04 -3.22 5.06
CA ILE A 71 3.94 -4.32 4.10
C ILE A 71 2.92 -5.35 4.53
N LEU A 72 2.96 -5.74 5.80
CA LEU A 72 1.99 -6.69 6.36
C LEU A 72 0.56 -6.15 6.21
N LEU A 73 0.34 -4.88 6.55
CA LEU A 73 -0.98 -4.25 6.51
C LEU A 73 -1.53 -4.16 5.08
N TYR A 74 -0.74 -3.69 4.11
CA TYR A 74 -1.23 -3.60 2.74
C TYR A 74 -1.36 -4.99 2.10
N SER A 75 -0.57 -5.98 2.51
CA SER A 75 -0.73 -7.36 2.03
C SER A 75 -2.07 -7.95 2.47
N PHE A 76 -2.50 -7.68 3.71
CA PHE A 76 -3.85 -8.01 4.14
C PHE A 76 -4.92 -7.23 3.37
N LEU A 77 -4.70 -5.94 3.12
CA LEU A 77 -5.60 -5.13 2.30
C LEU A 77 -5.81 -5.77 0.92
N PHE A 78 -4.73 -6.19 0.25
CA PHE A 78 -4.79 -6.84 -1.06
C PHE A 78 -5.49 -8.20 -1.01
N LEU A 79 -5.21 -9.01 0.01
CA LEU A 79 -5.87 -10.30 0.22
C LEU A 79 -7.38 -10.13 0.37
N PHE A 80 -7.81 -9.18 1.22
CA PHE A 80 -9.23 -8.90 1.42
C PHE A 80 -9.88 -8.25 0.20
N SER A 81 -9.12 -7.44 -0.58
CA SER A 81 -9.59 -6.91 -1.87
C SER A 81 -9.97 -8.05 -2.81
N VAL A 82 -9.08 -9.05 -3.01
CA VAL A 82 -9.39 -10.21 -3.86
C VAL A 82 -10.60 -10.98 -3.34
N LYS A 83 -10.72 -11.14 -2.02
CA LYS A 83 -11.86 -11.85 -1.44
C LYS A 83 -13.19 -11.12 -1.66
N ILE A 84 -13.19 -9.79 -1.60
CA ILE A 84 -14.36 -8.98 -1.94
C ILE A 84 -14.72 -9.15 -3.41
N PHE A 85 -13.73 -9.11 -4.32
CA PHE A 85 -13.97 -9.33 -5.75
C PHE A 85 -14.59 -10.70 -6.05
N GLU A 86 -14.03 -11.76 -5.48
CA GLU A 86 -14.56 -13.12 -5.61
C GLU A 86 -16.04 -13.16 -5.19
N LEU A 87 -16.35 -12.65 -4.00
CA LEU A 87 -17.71 -12.69 -3.43
C LEU A 87 -18.69 -11.77 -4.16
N SER A 88 -18.23 -10.64 -4.70
CA SER A 88 -19.06 -9.69 -5.46
C SER A 88 -19.35 -10.16 -6.88
N LEU A 89 -18.44 -10.93 -7.49
CA LEU A 89 -18.65 -11.53 -8.81
C LEU A 89 -19.38 -12.88 -8.74
N GLU A 90 -19.65 -13.38 -7.53
CA GLU A 90 -20.23 -14.71 -7.29
C GLU A 90 -19.43 -15.83 -7.98
N ALA A 91 -18.12 -15.63 -8.11
CA ALA A 91 -17.20 -16.55 -8.75
C ALA A 91 -16.39 -17.31 -7.70
N GLU A 92 -15.82 -18.47 -8.06
CA GLU A 92 -14.87 -19.17 -7.20
C GLU A 92 -13.45 -18.94 -7.72
N PHE A 93 -12.62 -18.28 -6.90
CA PHE A 93 -11.24 -18.01 -7.28
C PHE A 93 -10.35 -19.15 -6.78
N LYS A 94 -9.47 -19.63 -7.67
CA LYS A 94 -8.46 -20.63 -7.30
C LYS A 94 -7.48 -20.06 -6.27
N TRP A 95 -6.94 -20.93 -5.42
CA TRP A 95 -6.06 -20.56 -4.31
C TRP A 95 -4.86 -19.69 -4.72
N TYR A 96 -4.34 -19.87 -5.94
CA TYR A 96 -3.18 -19.11 -6.42
C TYR A 96 -3.46 -17.61 -6.60
N TYR A 97 -4.72 -17.19 -6.81
CA TYR A 97 -5.05 -15.75 -6.86
C TYR A 97 -4.81 -15.08 -5.51
N TYR A 98 -5.05 -15.79 -4.41
CA TYR A 98 -4.74 -15.32 -3.06
C TYR A 98 -3.24 -15.32 -2.79
N ALA A 99 -2.52 -16.34 -3.27
CA ALA A 99 -1.06 -16.39 -3.16
C ALA A 99 -0.39 -15.24 -3.93
N LEU A 100 -0.92 -14.88 -5.12
CA LEU A 100 -0.42 -13.76 -5.91
C LEU A 100 -0.52 -12.42 -5.16
N CYS A 101 -1.46 -12.26 -4.22
CA CYS A 101 -1.58 -11.06 -3.39
C CYS A 101 -0.37 -10.82 -2.48
N LEU A 102 0.40 -11.87 -2.19
CA LEU A 102 1.59 -11.80 -1.35
C LEU A 102 2.83 -11.40 -2.15
N VAL A 103 2.82 -11.53 -3.47
CA VAL A 103 3.97 -11.25 -4.34
C VAL A 103 4.45 -9.80 -4.21
N PRO A 104 3.58 -8.76 -4.21
CA PRO A 104 4.02 -7.40 -3.95
C PRO A 104 4.70 -7.24 -2.59
N GLY A 105 4.13 -7.83 -1.54
CA GLY A 105 4.70 -7.79 -0.20
C GLY A 105 6.09 -8.44 -0.13
N LEU A 106 6.27 -9.60 -0.77
CA LEU A 106 7.57 -10.26 -0.83
C LEU A 106 8.60 -9.46 -1.62
N ALA A 107 8.20 -8.84 -2.74
CA ALA A 107 9.09 -7.99 -3.53
C ALA A 107 9.53 -6.73 -2.75
N ASP A 108 8.62 -6.14 -1.99
CA ASP A 108 8.88 -4.97 -1.13
C ASP A 108 9.73 -5.34 0.08
N MET A 109 9.51 -6.51 0.69
CA MET A 109 10.40 -7.02 1.73
C MET A 109 11.82 -7.19 1.20
N LEU A 110 11.99 -7.81 0.02
CA LEU A 110 13.31 -7.99 -0.59
C LEU A 110 14.00 -6.64 -0.84
N GLU A 111 13.27 -5.67 -1.39
CA GLU A 111 13.80 -4.32 -1.64
C GLU A 111 14.23 -3.63 -0.35
N ASN A 112 13.42 -3.69 0.71
CA ASN A 112 13.75 -3.12 2.01
C ASN A 112 14.91 -3.83 2.71
N PHE A 113 15.03 -5.16 2.57
CA PHE A 113 16.20 -5.88 3.05
C PHE A 113 17.47 -5.45 2.31
N LEU A 114 17.43 -5.32 0.99
CA LEU A 114 18.56 -4.86 0.19
C LEU A 114 18.95 -3.42 0.55
N LEU A 115 17.97 -2.55 0.79
CA LEU A 115 18.20 -1.17 1.25
C LEU A 115 18.93 -1.14 2.60
N LEU A 116 18.45 -1.88 3.59
CA LEU A 116 19.10 -1.98 4.90
C LEU A 116 20.51 -2.56 4.79
N TYR A 117 20.69 -3.61 3.99
CA TYR A 117 22.00 -4.21 3.77
C TYR A 117 23.00 -3.24 3.11
N MET A 118 22.53 -2.40 2.18
CA MET A 118 23.35 -1.34 1.58
C MET A 118 23.71 -0.23 2.56
N LEU A 119 22.82 0.09 3.51
CA LEU A 119 23.07 1.10 4.55
C LEU A 119 24.07 0.59 5.60
N ASP A 120 24.05 -0.71 5.93
CA ASP A 120 24.88 -1.28 6.99
C ASP A 120 26.29 -1.71 6.52
N ASP A 121 26.48 -2.18 5.28
CA ASP A 121 27.71 -2.86 4.81
C ASP A 121 28.37 -2.15 3.59
N HIS A 122 28.47 -0.82 3.64
CA HIS A 122 28.95 0.07 2.57
C HIS A 122 28.19 -0.04 1.24
N MET A 123 27.81 1.12 0.68
CA MET A 123 27.15 1.17 -0.62
C MET A 123 28.15 0.84 -1.74
N THR A 124 27.85 -0.17 -2.55
CA THR A 124 28.64 -0.55 -3.73
C THR A 124 27.76 -0.62 -4.97
N THR A 125 28.34 -0.41 -6.15
CA THR A 125 27.60 -0.43 -7.42
C THR A 125 26.85 -1.74 -7.65
N PRO A 126 27.43 -2.94 -7.41
CA PRO A 126 26.69 -4.19 -7.57
C PRO A 126 25.47 -4.29 -6.65
N LYS A 127 25.60 -3.90 -5.37
CA LYS A 127 24.46 -3.89 -4.42
C LYS A 127 23.36 -2.93 -4.87
N PHE A 128 23.74 -1.73 -5.33
CA PHE A 128 22.79 -0.76 -5.89
C PHE A 128 22.09 -1.31 -7.13
N CYS A 129 22.79 -2.00 -8.04
CA CYS A 129 22.17 -2.63 -9.21
C CYS A 129 21.10 -3.68 -8.81
N THR A 130 21.37 -4.49 -7.79
CA THR A 130 20.38 -5.45 -7.28
C THR A 130 19.17 -4.74 -6.66
N TYR A 131 19.41 -3.73 -5.82
CA TYR A 131 18.36 -2.87 -5.25
C TYR A 131 17.51 -2.20 -6.34
N TYR A 132 18.16 -1.62 -7.36
CA TYR A 132 17.51 -0.96 -8.49
C TYR A 132 16.47 -1.86 -9.14
N TRP A 133 16.85 -3.10 -9.51
CA TRP A 133 15.94 -4.04 -10.15
C TRP A 133 14.84 -4.54 -9.21
N ALA A 134 15.14 -4.73 -7.92
CA ALA A 134 14.14 -5.11 -6.92
C ALA A 134 13.02 -4.06 -6.82
N VAL A 135 13.36 -2.77 -6.82
CA VAL A 135 12.37 -1.67 -6.83
C VAL A 135 11.44 -1.77 -8.06
N ARG A 136 11.99 -1.99 -9.27
CA ARG A 136 11.17 -2.02 -10.50
C ARG A 136 10.26 -3.24 -10.53
N LEU A 137 10.77 -4.39 -10.08
CA LEU A 137 9.97 -5.60 -9.94
C LEU A 137 8.81 -5.36 -8.97
N LYS A 138 9.08 -4.80 -7.79
CA LYS A 138 8.04 -4.41 -6.82
C LYS A 138 6.96 -3.54 -7.46
N TRP A 139 7.35 -2.45 -8.11
CA TRP A 139 6.39 -1.50 -8.67
C TRP A 139 5.56 -2.11 -9.82
N SER A 140 6.17 -3.00 -10.62
CA SER A 140 5.45 -3.70 -11.69
C SER A 140 4.32 -4.60 -11.16
N VAL A 141 4.49 -5.19 -9.97
CA VAL A 141 3.49 -6.09 -9.37
C VAL A 141 2.49 -5.34 -8.50
N ILE A 142 2.92 -4.31 -7.76
CA ILE A 142 2.07 -3.63 -6.77
C ILE A 142 0.93 -2.83 -7.42
N ILE A 143 1.15 -2.29 -8.63
CA ILE A 143 0.21 -1.37 -9.28
C ILE A 143 -1.16 -2.01 -9.53
N ALA A 144 -1.20 -3.29 -9.91
CA ALA A 144 -2.45 -4.00 -10.15
C ALA A 144 -3.30 -4.11 -8.87
N PHE A 145 -2.67 -4.36 -7.73
CA PHE A 145 -3.35 -4.48 -6.43
C PHE A 145 -3.77 -3.13 -5.84
N ILE A 146 -2.99 -2.07 -6.11
CA ILE A 146 -3.39 -0.69 -5.81
C ILE A 146 -4.66 -0.35 -6.60
N LEU A 147 -4.69 -0.59 -7.91
CA LEU A 147 -5.87 -0.31 -8.76
C LEU A 147 -7.10 -1.11 -8.33
N MET A 148 -6.93 -2.37 -7.94
CA MET A 148 -7.99 -3.19 -7.38
C MET A 148 -8.57 -2.58 -6.09
N SER A 149 -7.71 -2.15 -5.17
CA SER A 149 -8.12 -1.54 -3.90
C SER A 149 -8.81 -0.19 -4.11
N LEU A 150 -8.30 0.62 -5.05
CA LEU A 150 -8.94 1.88 -5.46
C LEU A 150 -10.32 1.65 -6.08
N THR A 151 -10.51 0.59 -6.86
CA THR A 151 -11.81 0.26 -7.45
C THR A 151 -12.84 -0.06 -6.37
N ILE A 152 -12.47 -0.82 -5.35
CA ILE A 152 -13.33 -1.11 -4.19
C ILE A 152 -13.66 0.17 -3.43
N LEU A 153 -12.65 1.02 -3.20
CA LEU A 153 -12.84 2.31 -2.53
C LEU A 153 -13.83 3.21 -3.29
N LEU A 154 -13.67 3.33 -4.61
CA LEU A 154 -14.57 4.10 -5.47
C LEU A 154 -15.99 3.54 -5.45
N TYR A 155 -16.14 2.21 -5.54
CA TYR A 155 -17.45 1.55 -5.48
C TYR A 155 -18.19 1.87 -4.17
N TYR A 156 -17.55 1.65 -3.02
CA TYR A 156 -18.17 1.97 -1.73
C TYR A 156 -18.37 3.48 -1.53
N GLY A 157 -17.47 4.31 -2.05
CA GLY A 157 -17.59 5.76 -2.03
C GLY A 157 -18.83 6.24 -2.79
N LEU A 158 -19.08 5.71 -3.99
CA LEU A 158 -20.27 6.02 -4.78
C LEU A 158 -21.56 5.56 -4.10
N LEU A 159 -21.56 4.37 -3.49
CA LEU A 159 -22.71 3.88 -2.72
C LEU A 159 -23.01 4.78 -1.51
N LEU A 160 -21.98 5.18 -0.78
CA LEU A 160 -22.12 6.10 0.36
C LEU A 160 -22.66 7.45 -0.11
N TRP A 161 -22.09 8.00 -1.18
CA TRP A 161 -22.54 9.26 -1.78
C TRP A 161 -24.01 9.22 -2.17
N GLY A 162 -24.46 8.18 -2.89
CA GLY A 162 -25.86 8.01 -3.29
C GLY A 162 -26.81 7.92 -2.09
N ARG A 163 -26.40 7.22 -1.02
CA ARG A 163 -27.18 7.15 0.23
C ARG A 163 -27.28 8.51 0.92
N THR A 164 -26.17 9.23 1.03
CA THR A 164 -26.13 10.58 1.62
C THR A 164 -26.97 11.55 0.80
N TYR A 165 -26.88 11.51 -0.52
CA TYR A 165 -27.70 12.33 -1.42
C TYR A 165 -29.20 12.04 -1.25
N ASN A 166 -29.60 10.77 -1.20
CA ASN A 166 -30.99 10.39 -0.96
C ASN A 166 -31.48 10.85 0.42
N PHE A 167 -30.63 10.72 1.45
CA PHE A 167 -30.96 11.22 2.79
C PHE A 167 -31.15 12.74 2.80
N LEU A 168 -30.23 13.50 2.20
CA LEU A 168 -30.31 14.96 2.13
C LEU A 168 -31.54 15.41 1.35
N THR A 169 -31.82 14.82 0.19
CA THR A 169 -33.00 15.17 -0.62
C THR A 169 -34.31 14.88 0.11
N LEU A 170 -34.42 13.76 0.85
CA LEU A 170 -35.57 13.47 1.71
C LEU A 170 -35.68 14.44 2.89
N PHE A 171 -34.57 14.81 3.52
CA PHE A 171 -34.53 15.74 4.64
C PHE A 171 -34.96 17.16 4.23
N PHE A 172 -34.50 17.63 3.08
CA PHE A 172 -34.88 18.93 2.53
C PHE A 172 -36.30 18.94 1.95
N LYS A 173 -36.78 17.84 1.32
CA LYS A 173 -38.19 17.70 0.93
C LYS A 173 -39.15 17.70 2.13
N LYS A 174 -38.73 17.19 3.29
CA LYS A 174 -39.53 17.22 4.53
C LYS A 174 -39.54 18.56 5.26
N LYS A 175 -38.67 19.51 4.88
CA LYS A 175 -38.57 20.85 5.50
C LYS A 175 -39.13 21.98 4.63
N GLY A 176 -39.71 21.68 3.47
CA GLY A 176 -40.49 22.65 2.69
C GLY A 176 -41.93 22.73 3.22
N PRO A 177 -42.48 23.93 3.51
CA PRO A 177 -43.92 24.13 3.58
C PRO A 177 -44.60 23.87 2.23
#